data_AF-A0A535NL44-F1
#
_entry.id   AF-A0A535NL44-F1
#
_cell.length_a   1.000
_cell.length_b   1.000
_cell.length_c   1.000
_cell.angle_alpha   90.00
_cell.angle_beta   90.00
_cell.angle_gamma   90.00
#
_symmetry.space_group_name_H-M   'P 1'
#
loop_
_entity.id
_entity.type
_entity.pdbx_description
1 polymer ?
#
loop_
_entity_poly.entity_id
_entity_poly.type
_entity_poly.pdbx_seq_one_letter_code
_entity_poly.pdbx_strand_id
1 'polypeptide(L)'
;MARAVWSGTISFGLVSVPVRLYPATRRKDVRFHEIDRVSGQRVRHQKVIEAPAPTPTLPRERGREIPARREDDVQLRPGLAQMGREVLQPPRGSEAIRPVPQPVAASDVVKGFEVARDRYVTVDREELEELAPERTRAIDVEQFVDASAVDPIYFDISYYAVPDRDYERAYGLLVDAMRETRKIAICWF
;
A
#
# COMPACT_ATOMS: atom_id res chain seq x y z
N MET A 1 25.55 -12.20 -14.26
CA MET A 1 25.29 -11.40 -15.48
C MET A 1 24.22 -10.36 -15.18
N ALA A 2 24.25 -9.19 -15.82
CA ALA A 2 23.18 -8.21 -15.68
C ALA A 2 21.88 -8.79 -16.29
N ARG A 3 20.75 -8.67 -15.58
CA ARG A 3 19.44 -9.10 -16.06
C ARG A 3 18.77 -7.92 -16.76
N ALA A 4 18.21 -8.16 -17.94
CA ALA A 4 17.39 -7.16 -18.62
C ALA A 4 16.14 -6.88 -17.79
N VAL A 5 15.83 -5.60 -17.59
CA VAL A 5 14.62 -5.16 -16.88
C VAL A 5 13.41 -5.10 -17.81
N TRP A 6 13.66 -4.87 -19.10
CA TRP A 6 12.64 -4.79 -20.14
C TRP A 6 13.19 -5.36 -21.44
N SER A 7 12.29 -5.94 -22.24
CA SER A 7 12.56 -6.47 -23.57
C SER A 7 11.39 -6.10 -24.46
N GLY A 8 11.71 -5.63 -25.66
CA GLY A 8 10.71 -5.17 -26.60
C GLY A 8 11.39 -4.59 -27.84
N THR A 9 10.74 -3.66 -28.50
CA THR A 9 11.19 -3.16 -29.80
C THR A 9 11.21 -1.63 -29.81
N ILE A 10 12.26 -1.01 -30.36
CA ILE A 10 12.27 0.42 -30.66
C ILE A 10 11.79 0.61 -32.10
N SER A 11 10.75 1.41 -32.28
CA SER A 11 10.17 1.73 -33.58
C SER A 11 10.40 3.19 -33.93
N PHE A 12 10.83 3.48 -35.16
CA PHE A 12 10.86 4.85 -35.69
C PHE A 12 10.52 4.83 -37.18
N GLY A 13 9.40 5.45 -37.55
CA GLY A 13 8.87 5.42 -38.91
C GLY A 13 8.59 3.99 -39.39
N LEU A 14 9.47 3.44 -40.22
CA LEU A 14 9.36 2.09 -40.80
C LEU A 14 10.39 1.09 -40.25
N VAL A 15 11.30 1.54 -39.38
CA VAL A 15 12.36 0.70 -38.84
C VAL A 15 11.95 0.22 -37.44
N SER A 16 12.10 -1.07 -37.21
CA SER A 16 11.74 -1.72 -35.95
C SER A 16 12.92 -2.58 -35.48
N VAL A 17 13.49 -2.25 -34.32
CA VAL A 17 14.70 -2.88 -33.80
C VAL A 17 14.42 -3.51 -32.44
N PRO A 18 14.47 -4.85 -32.32
CA PRO A 18 14.38 -5.53 -31.03
C PRO A 18 15.54 -5.13 -30.12
N VAL A 19 15.22 -4.68 -28.90
CA VAL A 19 16.19 -4.28 -27.89
C VAL A 19 15.85 -4.83 -26.50
N ARG A 20 16.89 -4.92 -25.68
CA ARG A 20 16.80 -5.18 -24.24
C ARG A 20 17.35 -4.01 -23.46
N LEU A 21 16.63 -3.59 -22.43
CA LEU A 21 17.05 -2.54 -21.52
C LEU A 21 17.73 -3.13 -20.29
N TYR A 22 18.90 -2.59 -19.97
CA TYR A 22 19.68 -2.92 -18.78
C TYR A 22 19.86 -1.67 -17.93
N PRO A 23 19.63 -1.71 -16.61
CA PRO A 23 19.78 -0.53 -15.77
C PRO A 23 21.25 -0.08 -15.77
N ALA A 24 21.49 1.19 -16.12
CA ALA A 24 22.83 1.78 -16.12
C ALA A 24 23.33 2.05 -14.70
N THR A 25 22.39 2.29 -13.78
CA THR A 25 22.66 2.54 -12.36
C THR A 25 22.15 1.39 -11.51
N ARG A 26 22.94 0.94 -10.53
CA ARG A 26 22.44 0.09 -9.43
C ARG A 26 22.33 0.92 -8.16
N ARG A 27 21.11 1.23 -7.73
CA ARG A 27 20.90 1.72 -6.36
C ARG A 27 21.30 0.61 -5.39
N LYS A 28 22.30 0.88 -4.56
CA LYS A 28 22.73 -0.03 -3.51
C LYS A 28 22.04 0.41 -2.23
N ASP A 29 20.80 -0.05 -2.05
CA ASP A 29 20.07 0.23 -0.81
C ASP A 29 20.70 -0.60 0.31
N VAL A 30 21.45 0.07 1.19
CA VAL A 30 21.97 -0.55 2.42
C VAL A 30 20.79 -0.75 3.35
N ARG A 31 20.36 -2.00 3.51
CA ARG A 31 19.31 -2.36 4.48
C ARG A 31 19.92 -2.42 5.87
N PHE A 32 19.48 -1.51 6.72
CA PHE A 32 19.84 -1.55 8.13
C PHE A 32 18.94 -2.55 8.86
N HIS A 33 19.53 -3.36 9.72
CA HIS A 33 18.79 -4.12 10.72
C HIS A 33 18.82 -3.35 12.02
N GLU A 34 17.66 -3.22 12.66
CA GLU A 34 17.60 -2.72 14.03
C GLU A 34 18.19 -3.79 14.95
N ILE A 35 19.20 -3.39 15.70
CA ILE A 35 19.92 -4.23 16.64
C ILE A 35 19.79 -3.58 18.00
N ASP A 36 19.43 -4.37 19.00
CA ASP A 36 19.46 -3.92 20.38
C ASP A 36 20.91 -3.63 20.80
N ARG A 37 21.14 -2.42 21.30
CA ARG A 37 22.50 -1.89 21.57
C ARG A 37 23.24 -2.70 22.63
N VAL A 38 22.54 -3.31 23.57
CA VAL A 38 23.14 -3.99 24.73
C VAL A 38 23.35 -5.47 24.44
N SER A 39 22.34 -6.15 23.92
CA SER A 39 22.41 -7.59 23.65
C SER A 39 23.02 -7.93 22.29
N GLY A 40 23.11 -6.95 21.37
CA GLY A 40 23.54 -7.19 19.99
C GLY A 40 22.54 -8.03 19.17
N GLN A 41 21.35 -8.30 19.70
CA GLN A 41 20.35 -9.12 19.03
C GLN A 41 19.48 -8.29 18.07
N ARG A 42 19.00 -8.93 17.00
CA ARG A 42 18.16 -8.28 15.99
C ARG A 42 16.75 -8.05 16.53
N VAL A 43 16.27 -6.81 16.47
CA VAL A 43 14.90 -6.43 16.82
C VAL A 43 13.94 -6.91 15.73
N ARG A 44 12.78 -7.44 16.14
CA ARG A 44 11.67 -7.83 15.25
C ARG A 44 10.46 -6.99 15.59
N HIS A 45 9.77 -6.49 14.57
CA HIS A 45 8.53 -5.74 14.74
C HIS A 45 7.33 -6.69 14.63
N GLN A 46 6.33 -6.50 15.48
CA GLN A 46 5.05 -7.19 15.42
C GLN A 46 3.93 -6.16 15.29
N LYS A 47 3.03 -6.36 14.32
CA LYS A 47 1.85 -5.51 14.16
C LYS A 47 0.82 -5.92 15.20
N VAL A 48 0.26 -4.95 15.91
CA VAL A 48 -0.76 -5.15 16.93
C VAL A 48 -1.95 -4.24 16.64
N ILE A 49 -3.16 -4.71 16.96
CA ILE A 49 -4.36 -3.88 17.01
C ILE A 49 -4.70 -3.60 18.48
N GLU A 50 -5.13 -2.38 18.78
CA GLU A 50 -5.84 -2.11 20.03
C GLU A 50 -7.27 -2.62 19.88
N ALA A 51 -7.52 -3.84 20.36
CA ALA A 51 -8.89 -4.34 20.46
C ALA A 51 -9.54 -3.77 21.73
N PRO A 52 -10.76 -3.22 21.66
CA PRO A 52 -11.50 -2.85 22.86
C PRO A 52 -11.63 -4.10 23.75
N ALA A 53 -11.44 -3.93 25.06
CA ALA A 53 -11.45 -5.03 26.01
C ALA A 53 -12.68 -5.93 25.81
N PRO A 54 -12.54 -7.27 25.91
CA PRO A 54 -13.70 -8.14 25.80
C PRO A 54 -14.71 -7.74 26.87
N THR A 55 -15.90 -7.33 26.45
CA THR A 55 -17.03 -7.10 27.37
C THR A 55 -17.20 -8.39 28.16
N PRO A 56 -17.06 -8.39 29.51
CA PRO A 56 -17.20 -9.60 30.29
C PRO A 56 -18.60 -10.16 30.03
N THR A 57 -18.65 -11.34 29.40
CA THR A 57 -19.88 -12.11 29.28
C THR A 57 -20.24 -12.55 30.69
N LEU A 58 -21.18 -11.82 31.30
CA LEU A 58 -21.79 -12.23 32.55
C LEU A 58 -22.27 -13.67 32.39
N PRO A 59 -21.97 -14.58 33.33
CA PRO A 59 -22.55 -15.92 33.32
C PRO A 59 -24.07 -15.77 33.22
N ARG A 60 -24.68 -16.28 32.14
CA ARG A 60 -26.14 -16.39 32.07
C ARG A 60 -26.56 -17.32 33.20
N GLU A 61 -27.05 -16.77 34.31
CA GLU A 61 -27.65 -17.57 35.36
C GLU A 61 -28.76 -18.42 34.72
N ARG A 62 -28.61 -19.74 34.85
CA ARG A 62 -29.61 -20.69 34.38
C ARG A 62 -30.92 -20.43 35.14
N GLY A 63 -31.92 -19.96 34.40
CA GLY A 63 -33.35 -20.08 34.68
C GLY A 63 -33.78 -20.00 36.14
N ARG A 64 -34.00 -18.79 36.66
CA ARG A 64 -35.18 -18.57 37.49
C ARG A 64 -36.33 -18.20 36.55
N GLU A 65 -37.18 -19.17 36.24
CA GLU A 65 -38.50 -18.88 35.69
C GLU A 65 -39.20 -17.93 36.67
N ILE A 66 -39.39 -16.68 36.24
CA ILE A 66 -40.30 -15.76 36.91
C ILE A 66 -41.69 -16.24 36.47
N PRO A 67 -42.53 -16.81 37.35
CA PRO A 67 -43.88 -17.16 36.96
C PRO A 67 -44.62 -15.88 36.58
N ALA A 68 -45.23 -15.89 35.40
CA ALA A 68 -46.04 -14.79 34.89
C ALA A 68 -47.15 -14.46 35.92
N ARG A 69 -47.02 -13.30 36.58
CA ARG A 69 -48.11 -12.73 37.37
C ARG A 69 -49.26 -12.38 36.41
N ARG A 70 -50.45 -12.87 36.72
CA ARG A 70 -51.71 -12.47 36.07
C ARG A 70 -51.95 -10.97 36.27
N GLU A 71 -52.56 -10.34 35.27
CA GLU A 71 -52.66 -8.89 35.07
C GLU A 71 -53.67 -8.14 35.96
N ASP A 72 -54.26 -8.75 37.01
CA ASP A 72 -55.45 -8.17 37.65
C ASP A 72 -55.26 -7.44 39.01
N ASP A 73 -54.03 -7.23 39.50
CA ASP A 73 -53.79 -6.49 40.75
C ASP A 73 -53.09 -5.14 40.51
N VAL A 74 -53.77 -4.23 39.81
CA VAL A 74 -53.45 -2.79 39.86
C VAL A 74 -54.41 -2.11 40.81
N GLN A 75 -54.05 -2.08 42.10
CA GLN A 75 -54.66 -1.15 43.05
C GLN A 75 -53.63 -0.10 43.44
N LEU A 76 -53.73 1.05 42.76
CA LEU A 76 -52.91 2.24 42.96
C LEU A 76 -53.04 2.74 44.41
N ARG A 77 -51.94 2.73 45.16
CA ARG A 77 -51.81 3.53 46.38
C ARG A 77 -51.21 4.90 46.02
N PRO A 78 -51.90 6.02 46.27
CA PRO A 78 -51.34 7.34 46.09
C PRO A 78 -50.54 7.73 47.34
N GLY A 79 -49.30 8.18 47.14
CA GLY A 79 -48.51 8.80 48.19
C GLY A 79 -47.12 8.23 48.29
N LEU A 80 -46.15 8.94 47.69
CA LEU A 80 -44.86 9.31 48.26
C LEU A 80 -44.07 10.07 47.18
N ALA A 81 -44.57 11.27 46.87
CA ALA A 81 -43.73 12.32 46.35
C ALA A 81 -42.79 12.77 47.48
N GLN A 82 -41.57 12.25 47.49
CA GLN A 82 -40.33 12.80 48.06
C GLN A 82 -39.36 11.65 48.33
N MET A 83 -38.39 11.43 47.44
CA MET A 83 -37.07 10.91 47.79
C MET A 83 -36.12 11.21 46.63
N GLY A 84 -34.87 11.52 47.00
CA GLY A 84 -33.95 12.36 46.26
C GLY A 84 -33.69 11.95 44.82
N ARG A 85 -33.38 12.97 43.99
CA ARG A 85 -32.48 12.80 42.85
C ARG A 85 -31.16 12.27 43.40
N GLU A 86 -31.05 10.95 43.51
CA GLU A 86 -29.75 10.31 43.60
C GLU A 86 -29.14 10.46 42.21
N VAL A 87 -28.44 11.58 42.04
CA VAL A 87 -27.48 11.75 40.96
C VAL A 87 -26.53 10.58 41.15
N LEU A 88 -26.69 9.56 40.30
CA LEU A 88 -25.73 8.48 40.16
C LEU A 88 -24.41 9.15 39.80
N GLN A 89 -23.59 9.48 40.81
CA GLN A 89 -22.21 9.84 40.56
C GLN A 89 -21.62 8.61 39.89
N PRO A 90 -20.99 8.77 38.71
CA PRO A 90 -20.33 7.63 38.10
C PRO A 90 -19.31 7.10 39.12
N PRO A 91 -19.22 5.78 39.31
CA PRO A 91 -18.26 5.20 40.23
C PRO A 91 -16.88 5.76 39.90
N ARG A 92 -16.25 6.41 40.88
CA ARG A 92 -14.86 6.86 40.79
C ARG A 92 -14.00 5.62 40.61
N GLY A 93 -13.51 5.41 39.39
CA GLY A 93 -12.68 4.27 39.04
C GLY A 93 -13.15 3.47 37.84
N SER A 94 -13.67 4.10 36.77
CA SER A 94 -13.47 3.50 35.45
C SER A 94 -12.02 3.76 35.07
N GLU A 95 -11.10 2.93 35.56
CA GLU A 95 -9.87 2.70 34.81
C GLU A 95 -10.34 2.31 33.41
N ALA A 96 -10.22 3.24 32.46
CA ALA A 96 -10.46 2.95 31.06
C ALA A 96 -9.63 1.71 30.77
N ILE A 97 -10.30 0.58 30.50
CA ILE A 97 -9.63 -0.69 30.31
C ILE A 97 -8.68 -0.44 29.14
N ARG A 98 -7.37 -0.41 29.44
CA ARG A 98 -6.36 -0.18 28.41
C ARG A 98 -6.56 -1.30 27.38
N PRO A 99 -6.81 -0.96 26.10
CA PRO A 99 -7.05 -1.98 25.09
C PRO A 99 -5.83 -2.89 25.07
N VAL A 100 -6.06 -4.20 25.20
CA VAL A 100 -4.95 -5.16 25.19
C VAL A 100 -4.45 -5.26 23.76
N PRO A 101 -3.16 -4.99 23.49
CA PRO A 101 -2.63 -5.11 22.13
C PRO A 101 -2.70 -6.57 21.71
N GLN A 102 -3.48 -6.84 20.66
CA GLN A 102 -3.60 -8.17 20.07
C GLN A 102 -2.72 -8.25 18.83
N PRO A 103 -1.79 -9.22 18.74
CA PRO A 103 -1.02 -9.44 17.53
C PRO A 103 -1.88 -9.74 16.31
N VAL A 104 -1.52 -9.15 15.18
CA VAL A 104 -2.15 -9.43 13.89
C VAL A 104 -1.13 -10.05 12.95
N ALA A 105 -1.52 -11.14 12.27
CA ALA A 105 -0.67 -11.77 11.28
C ALA A 105 -0.48 -10.85 10.08
N ALA A 106 0.69 -10.91 9.43
CA ALA A 106 0.97 -10.04 8.28
C ALA A 106 0.00 -10.25 7.10
N SER A 107 -0.58 -11.45 6.98
CA SER A 107 -1.63 -11.78 6.00
C SER A 107 -2.93 -11.04 6.23
N ASP A 108 -3.22 -10.71 7.48
CA ASP A 108 -4.51 -10.15 7.89
C ASP A 108 -4.48 -8.61 7.87
N VAL A 109 -3.35 -8.03 7.46
CA VAL A 109 -3.17 -6.57 7.36
C VAL A 109 -3.34 -6.13 5.92
N VAL A 110 -4.52 -5.58 5.63
CA VAL A 110 -4.88 -4.98 4.34
C VAL A 110 -4.57 -3.49 4.31
N LYS A 111 -4.33 -2.93 3.12
CA LYS A 111 -4.13 -1.49 2.93
C LYS A 111 -5.49 -0.85 2.62
N GLY A 112 -5.95 0.03 3.50
CA GLY A 112 -7.15 0.84 3.29
C GLY A 112 -6.81 2.30 2.99
N PHE A 113 -7.54 2.93 2.08
CA PHE A 113 -7.53 4.38 1.88
C PHE A 113 -8.72 5.00 2.63
N GLU A 114 -8.47 6.01 3.47
CA GLU A 114 -9.53 6.69 4.22
C GLU A 114 -10.27 7.67 3.31
N VAL A 115 -11.55 7.42 3.07
CA VAL A 115 -12.40 8.27 2.22
C VAL A 115 -13.19 9.28 3.06
N ALA A 116 -13.44 8.96 4.32
CA ALA A 116 -14.03 9.83 5.34
C ALA A 116 -13.61 9.33 6.73
N ARG A 117 -13.80 10.14 7.79
CA ARG A 117 -13.48 9.74 9.18
C ARG A 117 -14.05 8.35 9.48
N ASP A 118 -13.17 7.47 9.91
CA ASP A 118 -13.46 6.07 10.28
C ASP A 118 -14.05 5.21 9.13
N ARG A 119 -13.85 5.63 7.87
CA ARG A 119 -14.30 4.90 6.68
C ARG A 119 -13.14 4.65 5.71
N TYR A 120 -12.76 3.38 5.62
CA TYR A 120 -11.65 2.91 4.78
C TYR A 120 -12.18 2.09 3.60
N VAL A 121 -11.62 2.33 2.41
CA VAL A 121 -11.78 1.45 1.24
C VAL A 121 -10.52 0.63 1.11
N THR A 122 -10.65 -0.69 1.18
CA THR A 122 -9.55 -1.62 0.92
C THR A 122 -9.38 -1.74 -0.59
N VAL A 123 -8.14 -1.54 -1.08
CA VAL A 123 -7.81 -1.77 -2.49
C VAL A 123 -7.07 -3.09 -2.57
N ASP A 124 -7.70 -4.08 -3.19
CA ASP A 124 -7.08 -5.37 -3.42
C ASP A 124 -6.04 -5.26 -4.54
N ARG A 125 -5.05 -6.16 -4.51
CA ARG A 125 -3.95 -6.12 -5.49
C ARG A 125 -4.46 -6.41 -6.90
N GLU A 126 -5.44 -7.29 -7.00
CA GLU A 126 -6.08 -7.76 -8.21
C GLU A 126 -6.87 -6.63 -8.89
N GLU A 127 -7.64 -5.85 -8.11
CA GLU A 127 -8.39 -4.67 -8.61
C GLU A 127 -7.45 -3.59 -9.15
N LEU A 128 -6.28 -3.41 -8.50
CA LEU A 128 -5.24 -2.52 -8.99
C LEU A 128 -4.55 -3.04 -10.26
N GLU A 129 -4.41 -4.36 -10.42
CA GLU A 129 -3.89 -4.99 -11.63
C GLU A 129 -4.87 -4.90 -12.81
N GLU A 130 -6.18 -4.96 -12.57
CA GLU A 130 -7.20 -4.79 -13.61
C GLU A 130 -7.26 -3.34 -14.14
N LEU A 131 -6.98 -2.36 -13.29
CA LEU A 131 -6.83 -0.95 -13.67
C LEU A 131 -5.45 -0.63 -14.25
N ALA A 132 -4.50 -1.58 -14.26
CA ALA A 132 -3.17 -1.33 -14.78
C ALA A 132 -3.23 -1.15 -16.30
N PRO A 133 -2.63 -0.08 -16.86
CA PRO A 133 -2.56 0.08 -18.31
C PRO A 133 -1.81 -1.11 -18.94
N GLU A 134 -2.20 -1.47 -20.17
CA GLU A 134 -1.50 -2.53 -20.91
C GLU A 134 -0.01 -2.20 -21.02
N ARG A 135 0.84 -3.17 -20.69
CA ARG A 135 2.29 -3.00 -20.80
C ARG A 135 2.68 -3.03 -22.28
N THR A 136 2.84 -1.86 -22.87
CA THR A 136 3.37 -1.72 -24.23
C THR A 136 4.77 -2.34 -24.30
N ARG A 137 4.99 -3.21 -25.29
CA ARG A 137 6.29 -3.85 -25.56
C ARG A 137 7.08 -3.11 -26.65
N ALA A 138 6.65 -1.91 -27.01
CA ALA A 138 7.24 -1.08 -28.03
C ALA A 138 7.62 0.28 -27.42
N ILE A 139 8.80 0.77 -27.79
CA ILE A 139 9.26 2.13 -27.54
C ILE A 139 9.14 2.84 -28.88
N ASP A 140 8.13 3.69 -29.03
CA ASP A 140 7.90 4.41 -30.27
C ASP A 140 8.57 5.78 -30.20
N VAL A 141 9.50 6.02 -31.14
CA VAL A 141 10.18 7.31 -31.27
C VAL A 141 9.21 8.32 -31.89
N GLU A 142 8.91 9.37 -31.14
CA GLU A 142 8.03 10.44 -31.58
C GLU A 142 8.81 11.52 -32.33
N GLN A 143 9.96 11.94 -31.78
CA GLN A 143 10.74 13.03 -32.35
C GLN A 143 12.22 12.98 -31.96
N PHE A 144 13.06 13.57 -32.79
CA PHE A 144 14.48 13.80 -32.52
C PHE A 144 14.72 15.29 -32.24
N VAL A 145 15.17 15.59 -31.04
CA VAL A 145 15.46 16.96 -30.59
C VAL A 145 16.95 17.12 -30.33
N ASP A 146 17.45 18.35 -30.35
CA ASP A 146 18.84 18.61 -29.96
C ASP A 146 19.06 18.24 -28.49
N ALA A 147 20.17 17.58 -28.19
CA ALA A 147 20.46 17.12 -26.83
C ALA A 147 20.46 18.26 -25.80
N SER A 148 20.83 19.48 -26.22
CA SER A 148 20.81 20.67 -25.37
C SER A 148 19.42 21.23 -25.09
N ALA A 149 18.39 20.80 -25.83
CA ALA A 149 17.01 21.24 -25.62
C ALA A 149 16.33 20.53 -24.45
N VAL A 150 16.91 19.45 -23.94
CA VAL A 150 16.37 18.68 -22.80
C VAL A 150 17.28 18.88 -21.60
N ASP A 151 16.73 19.51 -20.56
CA ASP A 151 17.44 19.72 -19.30
C ASP A 151 17.68 18.37 -18.60
N PRO A 152 18.90 18.08 -18.13
CA PRO A 152 19.21 16.86 -17.38
C PRO A 152 18.33 16.62 -16.15
N ILE A 153 17.66 17.64 -15.60
CA ILE A 153 16.69 17.49 -14.51
C ILE A 153 15.52 16.56 -14.87
N TYR A 154 15.22 16.40 -16.15
CA TYR A 154 14.19 15.49 -16.63
C TYR A 154 14.65 14.02 -16.69
N PHE A 155 15.92 13.73 -16.40
CA PHE A 155 16.43 12.36 -16.38
C PHE A 155 16.28 11.75 -14.98
N ASP A 156 15.53 10.64 -14.87
CA ASP A 156 15.41 9.87 -13.63
C ASP A 156 16.33 8.64 -13.66
N ILE A 157 15.84 7.49 -14.14
CA ILE A 157 16.60 6.26 -14.23
C ILE A 157 17.13 6.08 -15.65
N SER A 158 18.45 5.92 -15.77
CA SER A 158 19.10 5.66 -17.05
C SER A 158 19.19 4.16 -17.34
N TYR A 159 18.88 3.80 -18.59
CA TYR A 159 18.98 2.44 -19.10
C TYR A 159 19.91 2.39 -20.32
N TYR A 160 20.64 1.28 -20.46
CA TYR A 160 21.32 0.94 -21.70
C TYR A 160 20.37 0.11 -22.57
N ALA A 161 20.04 0.62 -23.74
CA ALA A 161 19.38 -0.13 -24.80
C ALA A 161 20.42 -0.92 -25.61
N VAL A 162 20.24 -2.24 -25.63
CA VAL A 162 21.13 -3.17 -26.32
C VAL A 162 20.31 -3.90 -27.38
N PRO A 163 20.66 -3.81 -28.68
CA PRO A 163 19.94 -4.51 -29.72
C PRO A 163 20.19 -6.01 -29.63
N ASP A 164 19.27 -6.79 -30.19
CA ASP A 164 19.55 -8.19 -30.46
C ASP A 164 20.60 -8.34 -31.58
N ARG A 165 21.30 -9.49 -31.58
CA ARG A 165 22.50 -9.72 -32.40
C ARG A 165 22.29 -9.44 -33.89
N ASP A 166 21.14 -9.81 -34.42
CA ASP A 166 20.83 -9.65 -35.84
C ASP A 166 20.61 -8.17 -36.25
N TYR A 167 20.41 -7.28 -35.27
CA TYR A 167 20.08 -5.86 -35.48
C TYR A 167 21.20 -4.90 -35.06
N GLU A 168 22.38 -5.40 -34.69
CA GLU A 168 23.51 -4.58 -34.25
C GLU A 168 23.88 -3.48 -35.26
N ARG A 169 23.88 -3.79 -36.56
CA ARG A 169 24.21 -2.81 -37.61
C ARG A 169 23.14 -1.73 -37.77
N ALA A 170 21.87 -2.12 -37.78
CA ALA A 170 20.76 -1.18 -37.94
C ALA A 170 20.67 -0.22 -36.74
N TYR A 171 20.82 -0.76 -35.53
CA TYR A 171 20.89 0.02 -34.31
C TYR A 171 22.15 0.92 -34.27
N GLY A 172 23.30 0.38 -34.67
CA GLY A 172 24.55 1.13 -34.75
C GLY A 172 24.44 2.35 -35.66
N LEU A 173 23.82 2.21 -36.82
CA LEU A 173 23.59 3.33 -37.74
C LEU A 173 22.73 4.43 -37.11
N LEU A 174 21.67 4.07 -36.38
CA LEU A 174 20.85 5.03 -35.64
C LEU A 174 21.69 5.75 -34.57
N VAL A 175 22.50 5.02 -33.81
CA VAL A 175 23.37 5.58 -32.77
C VAL A 175 24.40 6.52 -33.37
N ASP A 176 25.03 6.15 -34.48
CA ASP A 176 26.03 6.97 -35.16
C ASP A 176 25.40 8.25 -35.71
N ALA A 177 24.24 8.15 -36.36
CA ALA A 177 23.50 9.31 -36.86
C ALA A 177 23.09 10.28 -35.71
N MET A 178 22.60 9.75 -34.59
CA MET A 178 22.26 10.58 -33.42
C MET A 178 23.49 11.24 -32.80
N ARG A 179 24.64 10.56 -32.77
CA ARG A 179 25.90 11.12 -32.27
C ARG A 179 26.42 12.25 -33.16
N GLU A 180 26.41 12.04 -34.47
CA GLU A 180 26.87 13.04 -35.44
C GLU A 180 25.99 14.29 -35.40
N THR A 181 24.68 14.11 -35.34
CA THR A 181 23.70 15.21 -35.29
C THR A 181 23.51 15.81 -33.90
N ARG A 182 24.12 15.22 -32.85
CA ARG A 182 23.92 15.58 -31.43
C ARG A 182 22.45 15.62 -31.00
N LYS A 183 21.66 14.67 -31.50
CA LYS A 183 20.24 14.55 -31.18
C LYS A 183 19.96 13.46 -30.17
N ILE A 184 18.83 13.62 -29.49
CA ILE A 184 18.22 12.59 -28.65
C ILE A 184 16.80 12.32 -29.14
N ALA A 185 16.34 11.09 -28.95
CA ALA A 185 14.99 10.67 -29.27
C ALA A 185 14.07 10.83 -28.06
N ILE A 186 12.90 11.42 -28.26
CA ILE A 186 11.79 11.41 -27.30
C ILE A 186 10.85 10.27 -27.72
N CYS A 187 10.49 9.42 -26.76
CA CYS A 187 9.74 8.19 -27.03
C CYS A 187 8.61 7.99 -26.01
N TRP A 188 7.60 7.20 -26.41
CA TRP A 188 6.56 6.66 -25.53
C TRP A 188 6.75 5.14 -25.39
N PHE A 189 6.54 4.60 -24.18
CA PHE A 189 6.69 3.18 -23.88
C PHE A 189 5.86 2.74 -22.67
#